data_AF-A0A1V5SP75-F1
#
_entry.id   AF-A0A1V5SP75-F1
#
_cell.length_a   1.000
_cell.length_b   1.000
_cell.length_c   1.000
_cell.angle_alpha   90.00
_cell.angle_beta   90.00
_cell.angle_gamma   90.00
#
_symmetry.space_group_name_H-M   'P 1'
#
loop_
_entity.id
_entity.type
_entity.pdbx_description
1 polymer ?
#
loop_
_entity_poly.entity_id
_entity_poly.type
_entity_poly.pdbx_seq_one_letter_code
_entity_poly.pdbx_strand_id
1 'polypeptide(L)'
;MEILDGIVMVVRPIPYYIMSLLCLIFFAYLIPIFPLSGGIGVGRELSLSWETLISIIRHGALPALTLLIVGIAWQFQSMKLIIQGVRSEDYVWYMKAAGVKEKRIVFRYVIRNAMLPMITQLGLQFGTIFSGALVTEMVFAYPGVGWILYDAVMRGDYNLIMGIMCISVVAVTTSIFLLDLIYPLFDPRVRYR
;
A
#
# COMPACT_ATOMS: atom_id res chain seq x y z
N MET A 1 12.02 -18.72 5.92
CA MET A 1 10.71 -18.08 6.13
C MET A 1 10.56 -17.51 7.54
N GLU A 2 11.07 -18.20 8.57
CA GLU A 2 10.95 -17.76 9.98
C GLU A 2 11.54 -16.36 10.25
N ILE A 3 12.65 -15.99 9.60
CA ILE A 3 13.25 -14.64 9.73
C ILE A 3 12.30 -13.56 9.19
N LEU A 4 11.69 -13.79 8.03
CA LEU A 4 10.76 -12.84 7.42
C LEU A 4 9.50 -12.68 8.29
N ASP A 5 8.98 -13.80 8.80
CA ASP A 5 7.88 -13.81 9.76
C ASP A 5 8.21 -13.00 11.03
N GLY A 6 9.40 -13.21 11.58
CA GLY A 6 9.88 -12.47 12.75
C GLY A 6 9.97 -10.96 12.50
N ILE A 7 10.51 -10.55 11.34
CA ILE A 7 10.58 -9.13 10.95
C ILE A 7 9.16 -8.54 10.83
N VAL A 8 8.25 -9.23 10.14
CA VAL A 8 6.87 -8.76 9.96
C VAL A 8 6.13 -8.65 11.30
N MET A 9 6.35 -9.59 12.23
CA MET A 9 5.77 -9.54 13.58
C MET A 9 6.26 -8.33 14.39
N VAL A 10 7.51 -7.90 14.19
CA VAL A 10 8.05 -6.69 14.83
C VAL A 10 7.51 -5.41 14.18
N VAL A 11 7.38 -5.39 12.86
CA VAL A 11 6.93 -4.21 12.11
C VAL A 11 5.44 -3.94 12.27
N ARG A 12 4.60 -4.99 12.23
CA ARG A 12 3.13 -4.88 12.27
C ARG A 12 2.56 -4.04 13.43
N PRO A 13 2.99 -4.21 14.70
CA PRO A 13 2.44 -3.45 15.81
C PRO A 13 2.91 -1.99 15.82
N ILE A 14 3.93 -1.63 15.04
CA ILE A 14 4.44 -0.27 14.97
C ILE A 14 3.42 0.58 14.21
N PRO A 15 2.84 1.62 14.83
CA PRO A 15 1.99 2.57 14.14
C PRO A 15 2.75 3.22 12.98
N TYR A 16 2.07 3.43 11.86
CA TYR A 16 2.67 3.92 10.62
C TYR A 16 3.45 5.23 10.81
N TYR A 17 2.96 6.17 11.64
CA TYR A 17 3.65 7.42 11.93
C TYR A 17 4.98 7.23 12.68
N ILE A 18 5.06 6.23 13.58
CA ILE A 18 6.32 5.88 14.26
C ILE A 18 7.29 5.30 13.22
N MET A 19 6.79 4.44 12.33
CA MET A 19 7.62 3.91 11.24
C MET A 19 8.12 5.04 10.33
N SER A 20 7.29 6.02 9.99
CA SER A 20 7.70 7.20 9.21
C SER A 20 8.84 7.96 9.92
N LEU A 21 8.72 8.21 11.22
CA LEU A 21 9.77 8.86 12.01
C LEU A 21 11.06 8.05 12.07
N LEU A 22 10.98 6.74 12.29
CA LEU A 22 12.14 5.85 12.30
C LEU A 22 12.85 5.89 10.94
N CYS A 23 12.11 5.74 9.84
CA CYS A 23 12.70 5.80 8.50
C CYS A 23 13.34 7.17 8.21
N LEU A 24 12.73 8.27 8.65
CA LEU A 24 13.32 9.61 8.53
C LEU A 24 14.64 9.69 9.31
N ILE A 25 14.66 9.26 10.57
CA ILE A 25 15.87 9.30 11.39
C ILE A 25 16.98 8.42 10.80
N PHE A 26 16.66 7.21 10.34
CA PHE A 26 17.67 6.30 9.81
C PHE A 26 18.17 6.68 8.41
N PHE A 27 17.27 7.00 7.47
CA PHE A 27 17.59 7.11 6.04
C PHE A 27 17.70 8.55 5.51
N ALA A 28 17.33 9.53 6.32
CA ALA A 28 17.54 10.94 6.00
C ALA A 28 18.51 11.62 6.99
N TYR A 29 18.48 11.28 8.28
CA TYR A 29 19.36 11.91 9.28
C TYR A 29 20.68 11.13 9.52
N LEU A 30 20.62 9.85 9.88
CA LEU A 30 21.82 9.05 10.20
C LEU A 30 22.59 8.65 8.94
N ILE A 31 21.89 8.13 7.93
CA ILE A 31 22.45 7.70 6.65
C ILE A 31 21.76 8.52 5.57
N PRO A 32 22.31 9.69 5.16
CA PRO A 32 21.62 10.66 4.30
C PRO A 32 21.54 10.20 2.83
N ILE A 33 20.80 9.13 2.58
CA ILE A 33 20.50 8.60 1.25
C ILE A 33 19.39 9.44 0.61
N PHE A 34 18.37 9.76 1.42
CA PHE A 34 17.19 10.51 1.02
C PHE A 34 17.20 11.94 1.61
N PRO A 35 16.50 12.88 0.95
CA PRO A 35 16.33 14.23 1.48
C PRO A 35 15.51 14.21 2.79
N LEU A 36 15.84 15.14 3.68
CA LEU A 36 15.20 15.27 5.00
C LEU A 36 13.75 15.77 4.92
N SER A 37 13.43 16.62 3.95
CA SER A 37 12.12 17.27 3.86
C SER A 37 11.85 17.87 2.49
N GLY A 38 10.57 18.09 2.18
CA GLY A 38 10.11 18.87 1.03
C GLY A 38 9.74 18.03 -0.19
N GLY A 39 9.13 18.67 -1.20
CA GLY A 39 8.76 18.01 -2.48
C GLY A 39 9.73 18.24 -3.63
N ILE A 40 10.60 19.26 -3.53
CA ILE A 40 11.57 19.66 -4.54
C ILE A 40 12.82 20.19 -3.80
N GLY A 41 14.01 20.04 -4.40
CA GLY A 41 15.24 20.61 -3.85
C GLY A 41 15.15 22.14 -3.62
N VAL A 42 15.78 22.60 -2.55
CA VAL A 42 15.76 24.01 -2.11
C VAL A 42 16.19 24.94 -3.25
N GLY A 43 15.34 25.93 -3.58
CA GLY A 43 15.62 26.96 -4.60
C GLY A 43 15.28 26.59 -6.05
N ARG A 44 14.58 25.47 -6.30
CA ARG A 44 14.11 25.11 -7.65
C ARG A 44 12.64 25.45 -7.84
N GLU A 45 12.32 26.09 -8.96
CA GLU A 45 10.94 26.32 -9.40
C GLU A 45 10.36 25.07 -10.06
N LEU A 46 9.03 24.91 -9.98
CA LEU A 46 8.31 23.87 -10.73
C LEU A 46 8.47 24.14 -12.23
N SER A 47 9.38 23.39 -12.86
CA SER A 47 9.56 23.36 -14.31
C SER A 47 9.36 21.92 -14.81
N LEU A 48 8.84 21.77 -16.03
CA LEU A 48 8.76 20.49 -16.75
C LEU A 48 10.14 20.03 -17.24
N SER A 49 11.13 20.08 -16.36
CA SER A 49 12.48 19.58 -16.60
C SER A 49 12.64 18.17 -16.05
N TRP A 50 13.45 17.36 -16.71
CA TRP A 50 13.79 16.01 -16.27
C TRP A 50 14.43 16.01 -14.87
N GLU A 51 15.17 17.07 -14.54
CA GLU A 51 15.80 17.23 -13.23
C GLU A 51 14.80 17.46 -12.10
N THR A 52 13.72 18.20 -12.38
CA THR A 52 12.62 18.44 -11.43
C THR A 52 11.86 17.14 -11.17
N LEU A 53 11.63 16.33 -12.21
CA LEU A 53 10.98 15.03 -12.07
C LEU A 53 11.80 14.06 -11.19
N ILE A 54 13.10 13.96 -11.44
CA ILE A 54 14.01 13.14 -10.60
C ILE A 54 14.01 13.66 -9.17
N SER A 55 14.01 14.98 -8.97
CA SER A 55 13.91 15.58 -7.64
C SER A 55 12.63 15.14 -6.92
N ILE A 56 11.47 15.26 -7.57
CA ILE A 56 10.18 14.88 -6.98
C ILE A 56 10.18 13.40 -6.60
N ILE A 57 10.62 12.52 -7.50
CA ILE A 57 10.69 11.08 -7.23
C ILE A 57 11.61 10.80 -6.04
N ARG A 58 12.78 11.44 -5.97
CA ARG A 58 13.73 11.24 -4.86
C ARG A 58 13.16 11.70 -3.51
N HIS A 59 12.41 12.79 -3.49
CA HIS A 59 11.78 13.29 -2.26
C HIS A 59 10.55 12.46 -1.86
N GLY A 60 9.78 11.96 -2.83
CA GLY A 60 8.64 11.07 -2.59
C GLY A 60 9.01 9.62 -2.29
N ALA A 61 10.23 9.17 -2.64
CA ALA A 61 10.66 7.78 -2.51
C ALA A 61 10.69 7.29 -1.05
N LEU A 62 11.18 8.10 -0.12
CA LEU A 62 11.22 7.71 1.29
C LEU A 62 9.82 7.61 1.91
N PRO A 63 8.93 8.63 1.80
CA PRO A 63 7.52 8.50 2.18
C PRO A 63 6.86 7.25 1.59
N ALA A 64 7.01 7.02 0.28
CA ALA A 64 6.44 5.86 -0.39
C ALA A 64 6.98 4.54 0.17
N LEU A 65 8.29 4.43 0.39
CA LEU A 65 8.91 3.26 1.00
C LEU A 65 8.37 2.99 2.41
N THR A 66 8.15 4.03 3.22
CA THR A 66 7.60 3.84 4.57
C THR A 66 6.20 3.23 4.53
N LEU A 67 5.34 3.74 3.65
CA LEU A 67 4.00 3.20 3.44
C LEU A 67 4.04 1.77 2.90
N LEU A 68 4.96 1.48 1.98
CA LEU A 68 5.15 0.13 1.43
C LEU A 68 5.60 -0.87 2.50
N ILE A 69 6.54 -0.51 3.38
CA ILE A 69 7.03 -1.40 4.45
C ILE A 69 5.88 -1.78 5.38
N VAL A 70 5.11 -0.80 5.84
CA VAL A 70 3.96 -1.03 6.74
C VAL A 70 2.87 -1.83 6.02
N GLY A 71 2.56 -1.45 4.78
CA GLY A 71 1.55 -2.12 3.96
C GLY A 71 1.90 -3.57 3.70
N ILE A 72 3.14 -3.88 3.30
CA ILE A 72 3.60 -5.25 3.04
C ILE A 72 3.55 -6.08 4.32
N ALA A 73 3.95 -5.54 5.47
CA ALA A 73 3.88 -6.26 6.73
C ALA A 73 2.44 -6.67 7.07
N TRP A 74 1.48 -5.75 6.90
CA TRP A 74 0.06 -6.05 7.06
C TRP A 74 -0.42 -7.13 6.06
N GLN A 75 -0.13 -6.94 4.77
CA GLN A 75 -0.61 -7.85 3.73
C GLN A 75 0.00 -9.25 3.82
N PHE A 76 1.27 -9.35 4.18
CA PHE A 76 1.93 -10.64 4.40
C PHE A 76 1.23 -11.45 5.49
N GLN A 77 0.91 -10.81 6.61
CA GLN A 77 0.23 -11.47 7.72
C GLN A 77 -1.20 -11.85 7.34
N SER A 78 -1.94 -10.96 6.68
CA SER A 78 -3.29 -11.25 6.19
C SER A 78 -3.29 -12.43 5.22
N MET A 79 -2.35 -12.47 4.27
CA MET A 79 -2.18 -13.59 3.34
C MET A 79 -1.91 -14.90 4.08
N LYS A 80 -1.04 -14.87 5.09
CA LYS A 80 -0.73 -16.05 5.91
C LYS A 80 -1.96 -16.61 6.60
N LEU A 81 -2.79 -15.76 7.20
CA LEU A 81 -4.04 -16.15 7.86
C LEU A 81 -5.04 -16.77 6.87
N ILE A 82 -5.19 -16.16 5.69
CA ILE A 82 -6.06 -16.70 4.64
C ILE A 82 -5.55 -18.07 4.17
N ILE A 83 -4.25 -18.22 3.91
CA ILE A 83 -3.64 -19.49 3.50
C ILE A 83 -3.85 -20.57 4.56
N GLN A 84 -3.74 -20.23 5.85
CA GLN A 84 -3.99 -21.17 6.95
C GLN A 84 -5.45 -21.66 6.93
N GLY A 85 -6.42 -20.75 6.76
CA GLY A 85 -7.83 -21.10 6.63
C GLY A 85 -8.13 -21.99 5.42
N VAL A 86 -7.61 -21.61 4.25
CA VAL A 86 -7.80 -22.40 3.01
C VAL A 86 -7.14 -23.78 3.11
N ARG A 87 -5.99 -23.90 3.81
CA ARG A 87 -5.33 -25.19 4.04
C ARG A 87 -6.12 -26.13 4.95
N SER A 88 -7.00 -25.59 5.81
CA SER A 88 -7.87 -26.38 6.68
C SER A 88 -9.18 -26.82 6.04
N GLU A 89 -9.45 -26.44 4.79
CA GLU A 89 -10.67 -26.86 4.10
C GLU A 89 -10.67 -28.34 3.68
N ASP A 90 -11.84 -28.97 3.73
CA ASP A 90 -12.02 -30.41 3.46
C ASP A 90 -11.53 -30.85 2.08
N TYR A 91 -11.68 -29.98 1.07
CA TYR A 91 -11.23 -30.28 -0.29
C TYR A 91 -9.70 -30.42 -0.37
N VAL A 92 -8.95 -29.68 0.46
CA VAL A 92 -7.48 -29.81 0.57
C VAL A 92 -7.13 -31.13 1.23
N TRP A 93 -7.87 -31.52 2.27
CA TRP A 93 -7.70 -32.80 2.95
C TRP A 93 -7.95 -33.99 2.02
N TYR A 94 -9.04 -33.94 1.25
CA TYR A 94 -9.37 -34.94 0.23
C TYR A 94 -8.26 -35.08 -0.83
N MET A 95 -7.74 -33.97 -1.35
CA MET A 95 -6.65 -34.01 -2.33
C MET A 95 -5.35 -34.60 -1.76
N LYS A 96 -5.05 -34.34 -0.49
CA LYS A 96 -3.91 -34.95 0.20
C LYS A 96 -4.11 -36.47 0.35
N ALA A 97 -5.29 -36.90 0.77
CA ALA A 97 -5.64 -38.32 0.88
C ALA A 97 -5.61 -39.04 -0.48
N ALA A 98 -6.00 -38.35 -1.55
CA ALA A 98 -5.92 -38.83 -2.93
C ALA A 98 -4.49 -38.87 -3.51
N GLY A 99 -3.45 -38.50 -2.74
CA GLY A 99 -2.05 -38.57 -3.18
C GLY A 99 -1.60 -37.46 -4.12
N VAL A 100 -2.35 -36.35 -4.22
CA VAL A 100 -1.94 -35.21 -5.06
C VAL A 100 -0.70 -34.54 -4.46
N LYS A 101 0.34 -34.32 -5.28
CA LYS A 101 1.59 -33.66 -4.85
C LYS A 101 1.31 -32.32 -4.16
N GLU A 102 1.89 -32.08 -2.99
CA GLU A 102 1.66 -30.87 -2.19
C GLU A 102 1.93 -29.58 -2.96
N LYS A 103 2.99 -29.54 -3.79
CA LYS A 103 3.27 -28.37 -4.65
C LYS A 103 2.09 -28.04 -5.57
N ARG A 104 1.43 -29.04 -6.16
CA ARG A 104 0.26 -28.83 -7.03
C ARG A 104 -0.93 -28.30 -6.21
N ILE A 105 -1.16 -28.84 -5.02
CA ILE A 105 -2.21 -28.37 -4.10
C ILE A 105 -2.00 -26.88 -3.77
N VAL A 106 -0.77 -26.51 -3.37
CA VAL A 106 -0.44 -25.15 -2.96
C VAL A 106 -0.61 -24.16 -4.12
N PHE A 107 0.09 -24.37 -5.24
CA PHE A 107 0.10 -23.38 -6.33
C PHE A 107 -1.22 -23.29 -7.10
N ARG A 108 -1.95 -24.40 -7.26
CA ARG A 108 -3.14 -24.43 -8.11
C ARG A 108 -4.44 -24.17 -7.35
N TYR A 109 -4.50 -24.51 -6.06
CA TYR A 109 -5.73 -24.43 -5.28
C TYR A 109 -5.61 -23.44 -4.12
N VAL A 110 -4.60 -23.60 -3.26
CA VAL A 110 -4.49 -22.76 -2.05
C VAL A 110 -4.18 -21.30 -2.41
N ILE A 111 -3.13 -21.05 -3.19
CA ILE A 111 -2.73 -19.68 -3.56
C ILE A 111 -3.85 -19.02 -4.38
N ARG A 112 -4.46 -19.74 -5.32
CA ARG A 112 -5.53 -19.20 -6.15
C ARG A 112 -6.73 -18.71 -5.34
N ASN A 113 -7.18 -19.50 -4.37
CA ASN A 113 -8.28 -19.12 -3.49
C ASN A 113 -7.88 -18.01 -2.51
N ALA A 114 -6.62 -18.01 -2.04
CA ALA A 114 -6.11 -16.99 -1.13
C ALA A 114 -5.86 -15.62 -1.80
N MET A 115 -5.69 -15.57 -3.12
CA MET A 115 -5.51 -14.30 -3.85
C MET A 115 -6.78 -13.46 -3.93
N LEU A 116 -7.96 -14.09 -3.88
CA LEU A 116 -9.24 -13.39 -4.06
C LEU A 116 -9.46 -12.30 -2.99
N PRO A 117 -9.36 -12.60 -1.68
CA PRO A 117 -9.51 -11.58 -0.65
C PRO A 117 -8.36 -10.56 -0.68
N MET A 118 -7.18 -10.96 -1.16
CA MET A 118 -6.00 -10.09 -1.26
C MET A 118 -6.16 -9.00 -2.30
N ILE A 119 -6.77 -9.30 -3.45
CA ILE A 119 -7.06 -8.29 -4.47
C ILE A 119 -8.03 -7.24 -3.92
N THR A 120 -9.08 -7.68 -3.20
CA THR A 120 -10.01 -6.75 -2.53
C THR A 120 -9.29 -5.89 -1.49
N GLN A 121 -8.41 -6.49 -0.68
CA GLN A 121 -7.61 -5.73 0.30
C GLN A 121 -6.69 -4.71 -0.37
N LEU A 122 -6.12 -5.01 -1.53
CA LEU A 122 -5.34 -4.02 -2.32
C LEU A 122 -6.23 -2.86 -2.78
N GLY A 123 -7.49 -3.12 -3.17
CA GLY A 123 -8.46 -2.08 -3.51
C GLY A 123 -8.72 -1.12 -2.36
N LEU A 124 -8.92 -1.65 -1.15
CA LEU A 124 -9.11 -0.83 0.06
C LEU A 124 -7.89 0.03 0.40
N GLN A 125 -6.67 -0.44 0.09
CA GLN A 125 -5.44 0.33 0.33
C GLN A 125 -5.39 1.62 -0.50
N PHE A 126 -5.95 1.65 -1.71
CA PHE A 126 -6.05 2.90 -2.47
C PHE A 126 -6.82 3.98 -1.71
N GLY A 127 -7.91 3.63 -1.03
CA GLY A 127 -8.64 4.57 -0.16
C GLY A 127 -7.78 5.07 1.01
N THR A 128 -6.97 4.18 1.59
CA THR A 128 -6.06 4.57 2.69
C THR A 128 -4.92 5.47 2.24
N ILE A 129 -4.51 5.46 0.96
CA ILE A 129 -3.48 6.39 0.47
C ILE A 129 -4.02 7.83 0.51
N PHE A 130 -5.26 8.05 0.10
CA PHE A 130 -5.89 9.38 0.12
C PHE A 130 -6.22 9.87 1.54
N SER A 131 -6.43 8.97 2.51
CA SER A 131 -6.84 9.33 3.88
C SER A 131 -5.74 9.19 4.94
N GLY A 132 -4.79 8.27 4.75
CA GLY A 132 -3.78 7.84 5.73
C GLY A 132 -2.34 8.27 5.39
N ALA A 133 -2.10 8.83 4.20
CA ALA A 133 -0.81 9.44 3.90
C ALA A 133 -0.59 10.77 4.64
N LEU A 134 -1.64 11.42 5.19
CA LEU A 134 -1.52 12.74 5.83
C LEU A 134 -0.39 12.80 6.86
N VAL A 135 -0.37 11.89 7.84
CA VAL A 135 0.65 11.95 8.90
C VAL A 135 2.04 11.66 8.34
N THR A 136 2.13 10.81 7.32
CA THR A 136 3.39 10.55 6.61
C THR A 136 3.86 11.80 5.87
N GLU A 137 2.95 12.49 5.19
CA GLU A 137 3.22 13.77 4.51
C GLU A 137 3.67 14.85 5.50
N MET A 138 3.06 14.93 6.69
CA MET A 138 3.47 15.83 7.76
C MET A 138 4.90 15.51 8.25
N VAL A 139 5.21 14.24 8.50
CA VAL A 139 6.52 13.82 9.01
C VAL A 139 7.64 14.14 8.01
N PHE A 140 7.40 13.92 6.71
CA PHE A 140 8.38 14.21 5.66
C PHE A 140 8.29 15.64 5.10
N ALA A 141 7.39 16.47 5.62
CA ALA A 141 7.03 17.78 5.06
C ALA A 141 6.84 17.73 3.52
N TYR A 142 6.21 16.66 3.04
CA TYR A 142 5.99 16.42 1.63
C TYR A 142 4.63 17.00 1.22
N PRO A 143 4.57 17.90 0.21
CA PRO A 143 3.32 18.55 -0.19
C PRO A 143 2.44 17.58 -0.98
N GLY A 144 1.60 16.83 -0.27
CA GLY A 144 0.64 15.89 -0.84
C GLY A 144 -0.82 16.35 -0.70
N VAL A 145 -1.73 15.51 -1.21
CA VAL A 145 -3.17 15.81 -1.21
C VAL A 145 -3.73 15.82 0.21
N GLY A 146 -3.20 14.98 1.10
CA GLY A 146 -3.59 14.97 2.51
C GLY A 146 -3.28 16.31 3.16
N TRP A 147 -2.05 16.80 3.00
CA TRP A 147 -1.61 18.07 3.55
C TRP A 147 -2.49 19.25 3.08
N ILE A 148 -2.81 19.31 1.78
CA ILE A 148 -3.68 20.35 1.21
C ILE A 148 -5.10 20.24 1.80
N LEU A 149 -5.64 19.03 1.94
CA LEU A 149 -6.93 18.80 2.57
C LEU A 149 -6.93 19.28 4.03
N TYR A 150 -5.89 18.97 4.80
CA TYR A 150 -5.75 19.40 6.18
C TYR A 150 -5.71 20.93 6.30
N ASP A 151 -4.89 21.59 5.47
CA ASP A 151 -4.82 23.05 5.43
C ASP A 151 -6.18 23.68 5.05
N ALA A 152 -6.89 23.09 4.09
CA ALA A 152 -8.24 23.54 3.70
C ALA A 152 -9.24 23.41 4.87
N VAL A 153 -9.20 22.32 5.62
CA VAL A 153 -10.03 22.11 6.82
C VAL A 153 -9.70 23.13 7.91
N MET A 154 -8.42 23.39 8.18
CA MET A 154 -8.00 24.37 9.18
C MET A 154 -8.40 25.80 8.79
N ARG A 155 -8.41 26.12 7.49
CA ARG A 155 -8.83 27.42 6.96
C ARG A 155 -10.34 27.55 6.75
N GLY A 156 -11.10 26.47 6.92
CA GLY A 156 -12.54 26.45 6.63
C GLY A 156 -12.88 26.66 5.15
N ASP A 157 -11.96 26.30 4.24
CA ASP A 157 -12.20 26.41 2.79
C ASP A 157 -13.01 25.20 2.29
N TYR A 158 -14.33 25.29 2.45
CA TYR A 158 -15.26 24.24 2.04
C TYR A 158 -15.22 23.93 0.55
N ASN A 159 -14.92 24.93 -0.31
CA ASN A 159 -14.83 24.71 -1.74
C ASN A 159 -13.64 23.82 -2.08
N LEU A 160 -12.48 24.10 -1.48
CA LEU A 160 -11.28 23.29 -1.68
C LEU A 160 -11.45 21.89 -1.10
N ILE A 161 -12.06 21.75 0.08
CA ILE A 161 -12.40 20.45 0.68
C ILE A 161 -13.28 19.63 -0.26
N MET A 162 -14.39 20.20 -0.76
CA MET A 162 -15.29 19.50 -1.67
C MET A 162 -14.61 19.11 -2.98
N GLY A 163 -13.76 19.99 -3.54
CA GLY A 163 -12.98 19.69 -4.74
C GLY A 163 -12.04 18.50 -4.56
N ILE A 164 -11.27 18.51 -3.46
CA ILE A 164 -10.35 17.41 -3.13
C ILE A 164 -11.11 16.10 -2.90
N MET A 165 -12.21 16.15 -2.14
CA MET A 165 -13.04 14.97 -1.88
C MET A 165 -13.63 14.39 -3.17
N CYS A 166 -14.16 15.23 -4.06
CA CYS A 166 -14.70 14.79 -5.34
C CYS A 166 -13.65 14.08 -6.19
N ILE A 167 -12.47 14.69 -6.36
CA ILE A 167 -11.35 14.11 -7.12
C ILE A 167 -10.88 12.79 -6.47
N SER A 168 -10.78 12.76 -5.14
CA SER A 168 -10.36 11.55 -4.41
C SER A 168 -11.35 10.41 -4.57
N VAL A 169 -12.66 10.68 -4.51
CA VAL A 169 -13.71 9.68 -4.74
C VAL A 169 -13.63 9.12 -6.16
N VAL A 170 -13.48 9.99 -7.17
CA VAL A 170 -13.32 9.55 -8.55
C VAL A 170 -12.06 8.69 -8.70
N ALA A 171 -10.92 9.14 -8.18
CA ALA A 171 -9.66 8.41 -8.29
C ALA A 171 -9.70 7.03 -7.60
N VAL A 172 -10.24 6.95 -6.38
CA VAL A 172 -10.37 5.69 -5.64
C VAL A 172 -11.34 4.75 -6.34
N THR A 173 -12.51 5.26 -6.77
CA THR A 173 -13.51 4.44 -7.46
C THR A 173 -12.98 3.92 -8.79
N THR A 174 -12.29 4.76 -9.58
CA THR A 174 -11.64 4.32 -10.82
C THR A 174 -10.56 3.27 -10.54
N SER A 175 -9.77 3.41 -9.47
CA SER A 175 -8.74 2.43 -9.09
C SER A 175 -9.35 1.08 -8.72
N ILE A 176 -10.43 1.08 -7.92
CA ILE A 176 -11.18 -0.13 -7.56
C ILE A 176 -11.81 -0.76 -8.80
N PHE A 177 -12.45 0.04 -9.66
CA PHE A 177 -13.03 -0.44 -10.91
C PHE A 177 -11.99 -1.11 -11.82
N LEU A 178 -10.78 -0.55 -11.92
CA LEU A 178 -9.68 -1.17 -12.67
C LEU A 178 -9.24 -2.51 -12.04
N LEU A 179 -9.19 -2.60 -10.70
CA LEU A 179 -8.89 -3.87 -10.02
C LEU A 179 -9.98 -4.92 -10.28
N ASP A 180 -11.25 -4.53 -10.25
CA ASP A 180 -12.37 -5.41 -10.53
C ASP A 180 -12.35 -5.90 -11.98
N LEU A 181 -11.93 -5.05 -12.94
CA LEU A 181 -11.76 -5.45 -14.33
C LEU A 181 -10.62 -6.47 -14.52
N ILE A 182 -9.58 -6.38 -13.68
CA ILE A 182 -8.44 -7.30 -13.68
C ILE A 182 -8.78 -8.61 -12.95
N TYR A 183 -9.73 -8.58 -12.00
CA TYR A 183 -10.10 -9.72 -11.16
C TYR A 183 -10.38 -11.04 -11.94
N PRO A 184 -11.09 -11.04 -13.09
CA PRO A 184 -11.31 -12.25 -13.90
C PRO A 184 -10.03 -12.91 -14.44
N LEU A 185 -8.91 -12.19 -14.57
CA LEU A 185 -7.62 -12.77 -14.96
C LEU A 185 -7.11 -13.73 -13.87
N PHE A 186 -7.43 -13.44 -12.60
CA PHE A 186 -7.01 -14.23 -11.46
C PHE A 186 -8.02 -15.33 -11.11
N ASP A 187 -9.33 -15.05 -11.27
CA ASP A 187 -10.40 -16.02 -11.10
C ASP A 187 -11.19 -16.36 -12.39
N PRO A 188 -10.89 -17.50 -13.06
CA PRO A 188 -11.57 -17.95 -14.27
C PRO A 188 -12.97 -18.50 -13.98
N ARG A 189 -13.39 -18.59 -12.70
CA ARG A 189 -14.77 -18.92 -12.33
C ARG A 189 -15.72 -17.74 -12.51
N VAL A 190 -15.19 -16.51 -12.54
CA VAL A 190 -15.94 -15.25 -12.73
C VAL A 190 -15.96 -14.85 -14.21
N ARG A 191 -15.85 -15.82 -15.12
CA ARG A 191 -15.96 -15.54 -16.55
C ARG A 191 -17.42 -15.19 -16.84
N TYR A 192 -17.69 -13.88 -16.90
CA TYR A 192 -18.95 -13.33 -17.37
C TYR A 192 -19.34 -14.05 -18.67
N ARG A 193 -20.49 -14.74 -18.61
CA ARG A 193 -21.24 -15.13 -19.81
C ARG A 193 -22.00 -13.92 -20.31
#